data_AF-A0A820NWN4-F1
#
_entry.id   AF-A0A820NWN4-F1
#
_cell.length_a   1.000
_cell.length_b   1.000
_cell.length_c   1.000
_cell.angle_alpha   90.00
_cell.angle_beta   90.00
_cell.angle_gamma   90.00
#
_symmetry.space_group_name_H-M   'P 1'
#
loop_
_entity.id
_entity.type
_entity.pdbx_description
1 polymer ?
#
loop_
_entity_poly.entity_id
_entity_poly.type
_entity_poly.pdbx_seq_one_letter_code
_entity_poly.pdbx_strand_id
1 'polypeptide(L)'
;MSDPYEVQIDIEYLQLMNKLALFNENVEAKKHISRLKPKRSYGFDAVSNYMIKIIPPGYINCLANCFNTWLKEYRYPDVWKLAKIITLNKLKAGVPRC
;
A
#
# COMPACT_ATOMS: atom_id res chain seq x y z
N MET A 1 37.82 13.23 24.90
CA MET A 1 36.46 13.02 25.44
C MET A 1 35.55 13.85 24.57
N SER A 2 34.63 13.23 23.81
CA SER A 2 33.65 13.97 23.00
C SER A 2 32.69 14.72 23.93
N ASP A 3 32.27 15.92 23.52
CA ASP A 3 31.32 16.72 24.27
C ASP A 3 29.98 15.95 24.40
N PRO A 4 29.45 15.74 25.62
CA PRO A 4 28.17 15.07 25.83
C PRO A 4 27.01 15.68 25.02
N TYR A 5 27.05 16.99 24.74
CA TYR A 5 26.03 17.67 23.95
C TYR A 5 26.14 17.35 22.45
N GLU A 6 27.35 17.19 21.91
CA GLU A 6 27.54 16.75 20.52
C GLU A 6 27.02 15.32 20.32
N VAL A 7 27.30 14.43 21.27
CA VAL A 7 26.80 13.04 21.23
C VAL A 7 25.27 12.99 21.26
N GLN A 8 24.63 13.85 22.05
CA GLN A 8 23.16 13.95 22.11
C GLN A 8 22.56 14.39 20.76
N ILE A 9 23.15 15.42 20.13
CA ILE A 9 22.71 15.94 18.83
C ILE A 9 22.84 14.87 17.74
N ASP A 10 23.94 14.12 17.73
CA ASP A 10 24.17 13.05 16.74
C ASP A 10 23.15 11.92 16.88
N ILE A 11 22.79 11.55 18.11
CA ILE A 11 21.76 10.54 18.38
C ILE A 11 20.39 11.02 17.90
N GLU A 12 20.01 12.26 18.21
CA GLU A 12 18.74 12.85 17.76
C GLU A 12 18.67 12.96 16.24
N TYR A 13 19.77 13.36 15.60
CA TYR A 13 19.89 13.40 14.15
C TYR A 13 19.72 12.01 13.52
N LEU A 14 20.39 10.98 14.06
CA LEU A 14 20.25 9.60 13.62
C LEU A 14 18.82 9.08 13.78
N GLN A 15 18.16 9.42 14.89
CA GLN A 15 16.75 9.08 15.11
C GLN A 15 15.85 9.78 14.09
N LEU A 16 16.09 11.06 13.79
CA LEU A 16 15.34 11.82 12.80
C LEU A 16 15.52 11.25 11.39
N MET A 17 16.76 10.91 11.02
CA MET A 17 17.11 10.31 9.75
C MET A 17 16.47 8.93 9.58
N ASN A 18 16.48 8.08 10.62
CA ASN A 18 15.78 6.79 10.60
C ASN A 18 14.26 6.97 10.45
N LYS A 19 13.68 7.96 11.14
CA LYS A 19 12.25 8.26 11.05
C LYS A 19 11.86 8.76 9.64
N LEU A 20 12.73 9.54 9.00
CA LEU A 20 12.56 9.99 7.62
C LEU A 20 12.76 8.87 6.60
N ALA A 21 13.74 7.99 6.80
CA ALA A 21 13.98 6.82 5.95
C ALA A 21 12.76 5.88 5.93
N LEU A 22 12.20 5.55 7.11
CA LEU A 22 10.94 4.81 7.26
C LEU A 22 9.76 5.48 6.54
N PHE A 23 9.75 6.81 6.42
CA PHE A 23 8.71 7.54 5.71
C PHE A 23 8.83 7.44 4.17
N ASN A 24 10.05 7.17 3.70
CA ASN A 24 10.43 7.12 2.29
C ASN A 24 10.51 5.70 1.73
N GLU A 25 10.50 4.66 2.56
CA GLU A 25 10.70 3.25 2.15
C GLU A 25 9.63 2.68 1.19
N ASN A 26 8.49 3.35 1.01
CA ASN A 26 7.37 2.86 0.20
C ASN A 26 7.19 3.59 -1.14
N VAL A 27 8.27 4.09 -1.76
CA VAL A 27 8.19 4.74 -3.08
C VAL A 27 7.51 3.84 -4.12
N GLU A 28 7.90 2.56 -4.18
CA GLU A 28 7.31 1.63 -5.14
C GLU A 28 5.83 1.36 -4.84
N ALA A 29 5.44 1.17 -3.58
CA ALA A 29 4.03 1.02 -3.22
C ALA A 29 3.20 2.25 -3.62
N LYS A 30 3.69 3.46 -3.33
CA LYS A 30 3.06 4.73 -3.73
C LYS A 30 2.91 4.83 -5.25
N LYS A 31 3.93 4.45 -6.01
CA LYS A 31 3.93 4.40 -7.47
C LYS A 31 2.94 3.37 -8.03
N HIS A 32 2.77 2.23 -7.39
CA HIS A 32 1.76 1.24 -7.77
C HIS A 32 0.34 1.73 -7.46
N ILE A 33 0.13 2.34 -6.30
CA ILE A 33 -1.16 2.91 -5.89
C ILE A 33 -1.61 4.00 -6.86
N SER A 34 -0.72 4.89 -7.28
CA SER A 34 -1.05 5.97 -8.21
C SER A 34 -1.56 5.45 -9.57
N ARG A 35 -1.02 4.31 -10.03
CA ARG A 35 -1.39 3.64 -11.29
C ARG A 35 -2.72 2.88 -11.24
N LEU A 36 -3.32 2.68 -10.05
CA LEU A 36 -4.61 1.99 -9.94
C LEU A 36 -5.73 2.76 -10.66
N LYS A 37 -6.55 2.07 -11.45
CA LYS A 37 -7.74 2.68 -12.08
C LYS A 37 -8.89 2.70 -11.06
N PRO A 38 -9.47 3.87 -10.71
CA PRO A 38 -10.49 3.95 -9.65
C PRO A 38 -11.77 3.15 -9.92
N LYS A 39 -12.17 3.04 -11.20
CA LYS A 39 -13.41 2.39 -11.65
C LYS A 39 -13.28 0.87 -11.86
N ARG A 40 -12.37 0.21 -11.16
CA ARG A 40 -12.26 -1.26 -11.17
C ARG A 40 -13.16 -1.83 -10.08
N SER A 41 -13.70 -3.02 -10.31
CA SER A 41 -14.46 -3.75 -9.30
C SER A 41 -13.59 -4.04 -8.08
N TYR A 42 -14.17 -3.93 -6.89
CA TYR A 42 -13.55 -4.35 -5.64
C TYR A 42 -13.51 -5.89 -5.54
N GLY A 43 -12.67 -6.40 -4.63
CA GLY A 43 -12.49 -7.84 -4.36
C GLY A 43 -13.57 -8.42 -3.44
N PHE A 44 -13.27 -9.52 -2.76
CA PHE A 44 -14.18 -10.07 -1.74
C PHE A 44 -14.27 -9.17 -0.50
N ASP A 45 -13.20 -8.43 -0.21
CA ASP A 45 -13.02 -7.51 0.92
C ASP A 45 -13.79 -6.18 0.80
N ALA A 46 -14.47 -5.94 -0.33
CA ALA A 46 -15.12 -4.67 -0.66
C ALA A 46 -14.19 -3.44 -0.71
N VAL A 47 -12.86 -3.63 -0.72
CA VAL A 47 -11.90 -2.54 -0.81
C VAL A 47 -11.73 -2.13 -2.27
N SER A 48 -12.14 -0.92 -2.60
CA SER A 48 -12.02 -0.39 -3.96
C SER A 48 -10.66 0.28 -4.20
N ASN A 49 -10.23 0.34 -5.46
CA ASN A 49 -9.05 1.11 -5.86
C ASN A 49 -9.16 2.60 -5.48
N TYR A 50 -10.38 3.14 -5.40
CA TYR A 50 -10.59 4.50 -4.93
C TYR A 50 -10.22 4.65 -3.44
N MET A 51 -10.66 3.71 -2.60
CA MET A 51 -10.32 3.70 -1.18
C MET A 51 -8.81 3.63 -0.98
N ILE A 52 -8.11 2.76 -1.71
CA ILE A 52 -6.65 2.63 -1.62
C ILE A 52 -5.94 3.95 -1.95
N LYS A 53 -6.46 4.73 -2.91
CA LYS A 53 -5.87 6.01 -3.31
C LYS A 53 -6.03 7.14 -2.29
N ILE A 54 -7.07 7.09 -1.47
CA ILE A 54 -7.34 8.12 -0.46
C ILE A 54 -6.76 7.78 0.92
N ILE A 55 -6.16 6.60 1.07
CA ILE A 55 -5.50 6.20 2.32
C ILE A 55 -4.36 7.19 2.64
N PRO A 56 -4.28 7.72 3.87
CA PRO A 56 -3.18 8.60 4.25
C PRO A 56 -1.83 7.85 4.19
N PRO A 57 -0.74 8.49 3.73
CA PRO A 57 0.54 7.82 3.51
C PRO A 57 1.10 7.05 4.72
N GLY A 58 0.83 7.51 5.95
CA GLY A 58 1.26 6.81 7.17
C GLY A 58 0.67 5.41 7.32
N TYR A 59 -0.56 5.19 6.84
CA TYR A 59 -1.19 3.85 6.87
C TYR A 59 -0.58 2.91 5.83
N ILE A 60 -0.11 3.43 4.69
CA ILE A 60 0.62 2.62 3.69
C ILE A 60 1.88 2.04 4.30
N ASN A 61 2.61 2.84 5.09
CA ASN A 61 3.81 2.37 5.79
C ASN A 61 3.49 1.29 6.82
N CYS A 62 2.39 1.46 7.57
CA CYS A 62 1.92 0.45 8.51
C CYS A 62 1.61 -0.88 7.79
N LEU A 63 0.86 -0.84 6.69
CA LEU A 63 0.51 -2.03 5.91
C LEU A 63 1.74 -2.72 5.33
N ALA A 64 2.71 -1.96 4.82
CA ALA A 64 3.98 -2.50 4.33
C ALA A 64 4.75 -3.22 5.45
N ASN A 65 4.81 -2.63 6.65
CA ASN A 65 5.47 -3.25 7.80
C ASN A 65 4.78 -4.54 8.24
N CYS A 66 3.45 -4.56 8.28
CA CYS A 66 2.69 -5.80 8.54
C CYS A 66 3.03 -6.89 7.51
N PHE A 67 2.98 -6.56 6.22
CA PHE A 67 3.31 -7.50 5.15
C PHE A 67 4.74 -8.04 5.25
N ASN A 68 5.72 -7.17 5.49
CA ASN A 68 7.12 -7.55 5.65
C ASN A 68 7.34 -8.44 6.87
N THR A 69 6.62 -8.18 7.97
CA THR A 69 6.67 -8.99 9.18
C THR A 69 6.13 -10.40 8.92
N TRP A 70 4.96 -10.50 8.29
CA TRP A 70 4.38 -11.81 7.92
C TRP A 70 5.29 -12.60 6.98
N LEU A 71 5.90 -11.92 6.00
CA LEU A 71 6.85 -12.53 5.08
C LEU A 71 8.09 -13.09 5.81
N LYS A 72 8.63 -12.33 6.78
CA LYS A 72 9.79 -12.74 7.61
C LYS A 72 9.46 -13.91 8.52
N GLU A 73 8.23 -13.98 9.03
CA GLU A 73 7.75 -15.04 9.91
C GLU A 73 7.25 -16.28 9.15
N TYR A 74 7.37 -16.29 7.82
CA TYR A 74 6.79 -17.34 6.96
C TYR A 74 5.29 -17.56 7.19
N ARG A 75 4.58 -16.50 7.56
CA ARG A 75 3.12 -16.50 7.77
C ARG A 75 2.44 -16.06 6.48
N TYR A 76 1.60 -16.94 5.96
CA TYR A 76 0.87 -16.72 4.72
C TYR A 76 -0.61 -17.01 4.92
N PRO A 77 -1.51 -16.30 4.22
CA PRO A 77 -2.89 -16.70 4.17
C PRO A 77 -3.02 -18.06 3.46
N ASP A 78 -3.91 -18.93 3.95
CA ASP A 78 -4.22 -20.20 3.29
C ASP A 78 -4.79 -19.99 1.88
N VAL A 79 -5.47 -18.85 1.67
CA VAL A 79 -6.07 -18.47 0.39
C VAL A 79 -5.55 -17.10 -0.05
N TRP A 80 -4.75 -17.09 -1.11
CA TRP A 80 -4.14 -15.87 -1.65
C TRP A 80 -5.03 -15.08 -2.62
N LYS A 81 -5.95 -15.76 -3.32
CA LYS A 81 -6.78 -15.14 -4.35
C LYS A 81 -8.17 -15.74 -4.38
N LEU A 82 -9.15 -14.91 -4.05
CA LEU A 82 -10.57 -15.19 -4.24
C LEU A 82 -11.07 -14.37 -5.42
N ALA A 83 -11.64 -15.04 -6.43
CA ALA A 83 -12.22 -14.38 -7.59
C ALA A 83 -13.75 -14.40 -7.49
N LYS A 84 -14.37 -13.22 -7.63
CA LYS A 84 -15.82 -13.11 -7.83
C LYS A 84 -16.12 -13.22 -9.32
N ILE A 85 -16.88 -14.23 -9.70
CA ILE A 85 -17.38 -14.34 -11.08
C ILE A 85 -18.59 -13.41 -11.22
N ILE A 86 -18.45 -12.40 -12.09
CA ILE A 86 -19.55 -11.51 -12.47
C ILE A 86 -19.83 -11.75 -13.94
N THR A 87 -20.95 -12.40 -14.24
CA THR A 87 -21.40 -12.61 -15.61
C THR A 87 -22.02 -11.33 -16.15
N LEU A 88 -21.46 -10.79 -17.24
CA LEU A 88 -21.99 -9.62 -17.93
C LEU A 88 -22.53 -10.05 -19.28
N ASN A 89 -23.76 -9.64 -19.60
CA ASN A 89 -24.28 -9.77 -20.95
C ASN A 89 -23.48 -8.86 -21.88
N LYS A 90 -22.71 -9.46 -22.79
CA LYS A 90 -21.99 -8.71 -23.81
C LYS A 90 -23.02 -7.99 -24.68
N LEU A 91 -22.95 -6.65 -24.74
CA LEU A 91 -23.75 -5.89 -25.70
C LEU A 91 -23.37 -6.36 -27.10
N LYS A 92 -24.37 -6.64 -27.97
CA LYS A 92 -24.10 -6.85 -29.39
C LYS A 92 -23.46 -5.56 -29.93
N ALA A 93 -22.23 -5.67 -30.44
CA ALA A 93 -21.57 -4.55 -31.11
C ALA A 93 -22.43 -4.14 -32.32
N GLY A 94 -22.83 -2.87 -32.41
CA GLY A 94 -23.49 -2.31 -33.59
C GLY A 94 -25.00 -2.04 -33.50
N VAL A 95 -25.66 -2.21 -32.35
CA VAL A 95 -27.07 -1.75 -32.20
C VAL A 95 -27.06 -0.40 -31.46
N PRO A 96 -27.34 0.73 -32.15
CA PRO A 96 -27.52 2.02 -31.48
C PRO A 96 -28.75 1.93 -30.58
N ARG A 97 -28.72 2.60 -29.42
CA ARG A 97 -29.92 2.80 -28.62
C ARG A 97 -30.75 3.87 -29.32
N CYS A 98 -31.97 3.53 -29.72
CA CYS A 98 -33.02 4.50 -30.01
C CYS A 98 -33.40 5.28 -28.75
#